data_AF-A0A1I3TFP8-F1
#
_entry.id   AF-A0A1I3TFP8-F1
#
_cell.length_a   1.000
_cell.length_b   1.000
_cell.length_c   1.000
_cell.angle_alpha   90.00
_cell.angle_beta   90.00
_cell.angle_gamma   90.00
#
_symmetry.space_group_name_H-M   'P 1'
#
loop_
_entity.id
_entity.type
_entity.pdbx_description
1 polymer ?
#
loop_
_entity_poly.entity_id
_entity_poly.type
_entity_poly.pdbx_seq_one_letter_code
_entity_poly.pdbx_strand_id
1 'polypeptide(L)'
;MRLTLTRKGAVAFAMALLTLPVVAVSAETPEELFEIHCAACHNTGGIGNPGLAPPLNRPVFWQALGEAAPDYLAGVMISGMAGKLEIQGQMYIGLIMPPVASTTDEELIEIGTWVLQALGETESAMSQELLDTARATRPSHADLRAMRPAVD
;
A
#
# COMPACT_ATOMS: atom_id res chain seq x y z
N MET A 1 -28.48 -64.14 48.11
CA MET A 1 -28.25 -64.88 46.85
C MET A 1 -26.91 -64.44 46.29
N ARG A 2 -25.93 -65.35 46.19
CA ARG A 2 -24.61 -65.06 45.64
C ARG A 2 -24.72 -64.85 44.13
N LEU A 3 -24.04 -63.84 43.58
CA LEU A 3 -23.68 -63.83 42.16
C LEU A 3 -22.28 -63.25 41.97
N THR A 4 -21.53 -63.95 41.14
CA THR A 4 -20.08 -63.92 40.91
C THR A 4 -19.70 -63.16 39.63
N LEU A 5 -18.44 -62.70 39.57
CA LEU A 5 -17.59 -62.49 38.36
C LEU A 5 -18.02 -61.37 37.39
N THR A 6 -17.14 -60.49 36.85
CA THR A 6 -15.96 -60.79 36.04
C THR A 6 -15.16 -59.51 35.74
N ARG A 7 -13.83 -59.59 35.68
CA ARG A 7 -12.92 -58.57 35.09
C ARG A 7 -13.16 -58.43 33.58
N LYS A 8 -13.21 -57.20 33.04
CA LYS A 8 -12.87 -56.91 31.63
C LYS A 8 -12.16 -55.55 31.55
N GLY A 9 -10.94 -55.59 31.00
CA GLY A 9 -10.07 -54.42 30.86
C GLY A 9 -10.59 -53.40 29.86
N ALA A 10 -10.27 -52.14 30.12
CA ALA A 10 -10.44 -51.06 29.15
C ALA A 10 -9.08 -50.81 28.48
N VAL A 11 -9.05 -51.05 27.17
CA VAL A 11 -7.96 -50.70 26.27
C VAL A 11 -7.89 -49.18 26.17
N ALA A 12 -6.74 -48.59 26.52
CA ALA A 12 -6.50 -47.16 26.32
C ALA A 12 -6.25 -46.88 24.83
N PHE A 13 -7.17 -46.16 24.19
CA PHE A 13 -7.02 -45.66 22.82
C PHE A 13 -6.10 -44.43 22.87
N ALA A 14 -4.84 -44.58 22.48
CA ALA A 14 -3.94 -43.45 22.32
C ALA A 14 -4.36 -42.65 21.06
N MET A 15 -5.03 -41.51 21.26
CA MET A 15 -5.26 -40.52 20.20
C MET A 15 -3.91 -39.93 19.80
N ALA A 16 -3.38 -40.36 18.66
CA ALA A 16 -2.26 -39.68 18.00
C ALA A 16 -2.79 -38.35 17.42
N LEU A 17 -2.42 -37.24 18.06
CA LEU A 17 -2.60 -35.90 17.52
C LEU A 17 -1.71 -35.73 16.30
N LEU A 18 -2.32 -35.77 15.11
CA LEU A 18 -1.68 -35.45 13.85
C LEU A 18 -1.52 -33.91 13.78
N THR A 19 -0.35 -33.39 14.12
CA THR A 19 -0.06 -31.96 13.95
C THR A 19 0.23 -31.69 12.47
N LEU A 20 -0.76 -31.14 11.76
CA LEU A 20 -0.56 -30.57 10.43
C LEU A 20 0.41 -29.39 10.54
N PRO A 21 1.41 -29.28 9.65
CA PRO A 21 2.25 -28.10 9.61
C PRO A 21 1.40 -26.91 9.15
N VAL A 22 1.32 -25.88 10.01
CA VAL A 22 0.84 -24.57 9.59
C VAL A 22 1.90 -24.01 8.64
N VAL A 23 1.57 -23.95 7.34
CA VAL A 23 2.38 -23.22 6.37
C VAL A 23 2.11 -21.75 6.62
N ALA A 24 3.10 -21.03 7.16
CA ALA A 24 3.04 -19.58 7.26
C ALA A 24 3.04 -19.00 5.84
N VAL A 25 1.97 -18.30 5.48
CA VAL A 25 1.98 -17.40 4.32
C VAL A 25 2.82 -16.20 4.75
N SER A 26 3.96 -15.98 4.10
CA SER A 26 4.74 -14.75 4.28
C SER A 26 3.89 -13.58 3.80
N ALA A 27 3.80 -12.51 4.60
CA ALA A 27 3.24 -11.25 4.13
C ALA A 27 4.20 -10.63 3.11
N GLU A 28 3.65 -10.05 2.04
CA GLU A 28 4.42 -9.29 1.06
C GLU A 28 5.08 -8.09 1.76
N THR A 29 6.29 -7.74 1.35
CA THR A 29 6.96 -6.52 1.83
C THR A 29 6.33 -5.26 1.22
N PRO A 30 6.50 -4.08 1.82
CA PRO A 30 5.99 -2.83 1.22
C PRO A 30 6.52 -2.53 -0.19
N GLU A 31 7.75 -2.95 -0.50
CA GLU A 31 8.32 -2.86 -1.85
C GLU A 31 7.62 -3.82 -2.82
N GLU A 32 7.39 -5.08 -2.42
CA GLU A 32 6.66 -6.05 -3.24
C GLU A 32 5.21 -5.59 -3.50
N LEU A 33 4.54 -5.02 -2.49
CA LEU A 33 3.23 -4.40 -2.66
C LEU A 33 3.27 -3.23 -3.65
N PHE A 34 4.31 -2.38 -3.62
CA PHE A 34 4.48 -1.34 -4.64
C PHE A 34 4.65 -1.94 -6.04
N GLU A 35 5.45 -3.01 -6.20
CA GLU A 35 5.64 -3.68 -7.48
C GLU A 35 4.32 -4.28 -8.01
N ILE A 36 3.48 -4.83 -7.13
CA ILE A 36 2.17 -5.40 -7.48
C ILE A 36 1.19 -4.31 -7.92
N HIS A 37 1.11 -3.20 -7.18
CA HIS A 37 0.03 -2.23 -7.34
C HIS A 37 0.39 -0.99 -8.16
N CYS A 38 1.66 -0.58 -8.18
CA CYS A 38 2.09 0.72 -8.69
C CYS A 38 3.02 0.60 -9.91
N ALA A 39 3.91 -0.39 -9.92
CA ALA A 39 4.98 -0.51 -10.92
C ALA A 39 4.47 -0.76 -12.35
N ALA A 40 3.26 -1.30 -12.54
CA ALA A 40 2.68 -1.47 -13.87
C ALA A 40 2.58 -0.13 -14.66
N CYS A 41 2.43 0.98 -13.94
CA CYS A 41 2.45 2.32 -14.54
C CYS A 41 3.74 3.07 -14.19
N HIS A 42 4.13 3.08 -12.91
CA HIS A 42 5.25 3.86 -12.40
C HIS A 42 6.63 3.17 -12.55
N ASN A 43 6.66 1.99 -13.18
CA ASN A 43 7.83 1.10 -13.30
C ASN A 43 8.43 0.66 -11.95
N THR A 44 9.28 -0.36 -12.01
CA THR A 44 9.98 -0.88 -10.84
C THR A 44 10.78 0.21 -10.14
N GLY A 45 10.68 0.27 -8.81
CA GLY A 45 11.31 1.30 -7.99
C GLY A 45 10.79 2.73 -8.23
N GLY A 46 9.65 2.90 -8.92
CA GLY A 46 9.01 4.19 -9.12
C GLY A 46 9.77 5.13 -10.05
N ILE A 47 10.59 4.61 -10.98
CA ILE A 47 11.37 5.41 -11.94
C ILE A 47 10.53 6.14 -12.99
N GLY A 48 9.23 5.88 -13.03
CA GLY A 48 8.28 6.46 -13.97
C GLY A 48 8.36 5.82 -15.35
N ASN A 49 7.36 6.12 -16.18
CA ASN A 49 7.28 5.73 -17.57
C ASN A 49 7.04 7.00 -18.42
N PRO A 50 8.06 7.53 -19.12
CA PRO A 50 7.95 8.78 -19.86
C PRO A 50 6.75 8.80 -20.80
N GLY A 51 5.88 9.81 -20.63
CA GLY A 51 4.66 9.95 -21.43
C GLY A 51 3.49 9.04 -21.01
N LEU A 52 3.60 8.29 -19.91
CA LEU A 52 2.51 7.49 -19.31
C LEU A 52 2.32 7.77 -17.81
N ALA A 53 3.38 7.69 -17.01
CA ALA A 53 3.29 7.88 -15.56
C ALA A 53 4.54 8.60 -15.03
N PRO A 54 4.38 9.59 -14.16
CA PRO A 54 5.52 10.34 -13.64
C PRO A 54 6.39 9.50 -12.70
N PRO A 55 7.69 9.81 -12.59
CA PRO A 55 8.54 9.21 -11.57
C PRO A 55 8.06 9.56 -10.16
N LEU A 56 8.07 8.56 -9.28
CA LEU A 56 7.80 8.69 -7.85
C LEU A 56 9.10 8.69 -7.02
N ASN A 57 10.23 8.23 -7.56
CA ASN A 57 11.56 8.31 -6.94
C ASN A 57 12.17 9.72 -6.99
N ARG A 58 11.41 10.72 -6.53
CA ARG A 58 11.76 12.14 -6.56
C ARG A 58 11.89 12.68 -5.13
N PRO A 59 12.98 12.39 -4.40
CA PRO A 59 13.11 12.78 -2.99
C PRO A 59 12.93 14.29 -2.77
N VAL A 60 13.49 15.13 -3.65
CA VAL A 60 13.31 16.60 -3.58
C VAL A 60 11.84 17.02 -3.63
N PHE A 61 11.02 16.36 -4.44
CA PHE A 61 9.59 16.66 -4.54
C PHE A 61 8.84 16.31 -3.24
N TRP A 62 9.11 15.14 -2.68
CA TRP A 62 8.47 14.69 -1.44
C TRP A 62 8.92 15.52 -0.23
N GLN A 63 10.20 15.84 -0.14
CA GLN A 63 10.75 16.69 0.91
C GLN A 63 10.20 18.13 0.82
N ALA A 64 10.00 18.66 -0.40
CA ALA A 64 9.41 19.98 -0.61
C ALA A 64 7.92 20.07 -0.27
N LEU A 65 7.19 18.94 -0.29
CA LEU A 65 5.83 18.87 0.26
C LEU A 65 5.82 18.98 1.79
N GLY A 66 6.90 18.56 2.47
CA GLY A 66 7.03 18.60 3.92
C GLY A 66 5.90 17.84 4.62
N GLU A 67 5.30 18.47 5.63
CA GLU A 67 4.19 17.87 6.41
C GLU A 67 2.95 17.56 5.56
N ALA A 68 2.80 18.18 4.39
CA ALA A 68 1.66 17.92 3.50
C ALA A 68 1.85 16.67 2.63
N ALA A 69 3.02 16.00 2.67
CA ALA A 69 3.30 14.85 1.82
C ALA A 69 2.36 13.65 2.05
N PRO A 70 2.03 13.27 3.31
CA PRO A 70 1.10 12.17 3.56
C PRO A 70 -0.32 12.47 3.10
N ASP A 71 -0.84 13.68 3.36
CA ASP A 71 -2.16 14.13 2.89
C ASP A 71 -2.25 14.14 1.37
N TYR A 72 -1.22 14.66 0.70
CA TYR A 72 -1.13 14.66 -0.75
C TYR A 72 -1.17 13.23 -1.30
N LEU A 73 -0.33 12.33 -0.76
CA LEU A 73 -0.25 10.96 -1.24
C LEU A 73 -1.55 10.19 -0.98
N ALA A 74 -2.16 10.32 0.20
CA ALA A 74 -3.45 9.73 0.51
C ALA A 74 -4.54 10.23 -0.45
N GLY A 75 -4.58 11.54 -0.69
CA GLY A 75 -5.50 12.16 -1.65
C GLY A 75 -5.35 11.60 -3.06
N VAL A 76 -4.10 11.47 -3.54
CA VAL A 76 -3.79 10.88 -4.86
C VAL A 76 -4.19 9.41 -4.94
N MET A 77 -3.89 8.60 -3.92
CA MET A 77 -4.25 7.17 -3.93
C MET A 77 -5.77 6.96 -3.90
N ILE A 78 -6.51 7.78 -3.15
CA ILE A 78 -7.96 7.64 -2.99
C ILE A 78 -8.78 8.30 -4.11
N SER A 79 -8.34 9.45 -4.61
CA SER A 79 -9.09 10.22 -5.61
C SER A 79 -8.54 10.04 -7.03
N GLY A 80 -7.34 9.48 -7.16
CA GLY A 80 -6.60 9.48 -8.40
C GLY A 80 -6.02 10.86 -8.72
N MET A 81 -5.50 10.99 -9.93
CA MET A 81 -4.93 12.24 -10.45
C MET A 81 -5.15 12.34 -11.94
N ALA A 82 -5.46 13.53 -12.42
CA ALA A 82 -5.50 13.86 -13.84
C ALA A 82 -5.12 15.32 -14.05
N GLY A 83 -5.05 15.76 -15.30
CA GLY A 83 -4.70 17.12 -15.68
C GLY A 83 -3.27 17.22 -16.23
N LYS A 84 -2.84 18.45 -16.52
CA LYS A 84 -1.50 18.71 -17.04
C LYS A 84 -0.49 18.74 -15.90
N LEU A 85 0.56 17.95 -16.00
CA LEU A 85 1.76 18.02 -15.19
C LEU A 85 2.98 18.19 -16.10
N GLU A 86 3.93 18.99 -15.64
CA GLU A 86 5.26 19.10 -16.23
C GLU A 86 6.27 18.70 -15.14
N ILE A 87 7.08 17.69 -15.43
CA ILE A 87 8.04 17.12 -14.49
C ILE A 87 9.32 16.85 -15.28
N GLN A 88 10.41 17.52 -14.93
CA GLN A 88 11.72 17.35 -15.61
C GLN A 88 11.63 17.56 -17.13
N GLY A 89 10.86 18.56 -17.55
CA GLY A 89 10.61 18.89 -18.96
C GLY A 89 9.72 17.88 -19.71
N GLN A 90 9.20 16.86 -19.04
CA GLN A 90 8.24 15.90 -19.62
C GLN A 90 6.80 16.32 -19.31
N MET A 91 6.00 16.36 -20.37
CA MET A 91 4.59 16.69 -20.29
C MET A 91 3.74 15.44 -20.08
N TYR A 92 2.99 15.39 -18.98
CA TYR A 92 1.95 14.40 -18.75
C TYR A 92 0.61 15.11 -18.90
N ILE A 93 -0.09 14.87 -20.01
CA ILE A 93 -1.33 15.57 -20.38
C ILE A 93 -2.40 14.53 -20.70
N GLY A 94 -3.52 14.56 -19.98
CA GLY A 94 -4.68 13.69 -20.26
C GLY A 94 -4.54 12.24 -19.78
N LEU A 95 -3.44 11.91 -19.10
CA LEU A 95 -3.26 10.64 -18.43
C LEU A 95 -3.96 10.66 -17.07
N ILE A 96 -4.71 9.62 -16.80
CA ILE A 96 -5.48 9.47 -15.56
C ILE A 96 -4.79 8.40 -14.74
N MET A 97 -4.30 8.77 -13.57
CA MET A 97 -4.05 7.81 -12.50
C MET A 97 -5.42 7.54 -11.84
N PRO A 98 -6.01 6.34 -12.02
CA PRO A 98 -7.23 6.01 -11.32
C PRO A 98 -6.97 5.92 -9.81
N PRO A 99 -8.01 6.05 -8.97
CA PRO A 99 -7.93 5.61 -7.58
C PRO A 99 -7.35 4.19 -7.48
N VAL A 100 -6.49 3.97 -6.50
CA VAL A 100 -5.94 2.63 -6.23
C VAL A 100 -7.10 1.71 -5.87
N ALA A 101 -7.19 0.58 -6.56
CA ALA A 101 -8.27 -0.40 -6.44
C ALA A 101 -7.70 -1.79 -6.15
N SER A 102 -8.54 -2.68 -5.60
CA SER A 102 -8.17 -4.05 -5.28
C SER A 102 -6.97 -4.17 -4.31
N THR A 103 -6.91 -3.25 -3.35
CA THR A 103 -5.90 -3.17 -2.29
C THR A 103 -6.61 -2.94 -0.96
N THR A 104 -6.12 -3.52 0.13
CA THR A 104 -6.62 -3.26 1.49
C THR A 104 -6.07 -1.94 2.03
N ASP A 105 -6.71 -1.38 3.06
CA ASP A 105 -6.19 -0.15 3.68
C ASP A 105 -4.82 -0.39 4.35
N GLU A 106 -4.57 -1.59 4.89
CA GLU A 106 -3.28 -1.98 5.49
C GLU A 106 -2.16 -1.99 4.45
N GLU A 107 -2.36 -2.66 3.32
CA GLU A 107 -1.41 -2.64 2.20
C GLU A 107 -1.22 -1.21 1.65
N LEU A 108 -2.28 -0.41 1.58
CA LEU A 108 -2.18 0.97 1.09
C LEU A 108 -1.37 1.87 2.04
N ILE A 109 -1.48 1.64 3.36
CA ILE A 109 -0.66 2.30 4.37
C ILE A 109 0.81 1.87 4.24
N GLU A 110 1.07 0.57 4.04
CA GLU A 110 2.43 0.05 3.86
C GLU A 110 3.09 0.62 2.60
N ILE A 111 2.40 0.55 1.45
CA ILE A 111 2.86 1.13 0.19
C ILE A 111 3.09 2.64 0.35
N GLY A 112 2.12 3.36 0.90
CA GLY A 112 2.20 4.81 1.07
C GLY A 112 3.38 5.23 1.95
N THR A 113 3.62 4.49 3.03
CA THR A 113 4.76 4.70 3.92
C THR A 113 6.07 4.42 3.20
N TRP A 114 6.16 3.33 2.44
CA TRP A 114 7.36 3.00 1.67
C TRP A 114 7.65 4.04 0.58
N VAL A 115 6.64 4.56 -0.12
CA VAL A 115 6.83 5.66 -1.09
C VAL A 115 7.40 6.89 -0.39
N LEU A 116 6.88 7.28 0.77
CA LEU A 116 7.35 8.48 1.48
C LEU A 116 8.76 8.30 2.05
N GLN A 117 9.10 7.12 2.58
CA GLN A 117 10.36 6.87 3.25
C GLN A 117 11.46 6.43 2.28
N ALA A 118 11.21 5.40 1.47
CA ALA A 118 12.22 4.82 0.58
C ALA A 118 12.41 5.67 -0.68
N LEU A 119 11.33 6.11 -1.34
CA LEU A 119 11.43 6.91 -2.58
C LEU A 119 11.51 8.41 -2.30
N GLY A 120 10.87 8.85 -1.21
CA GLY A 120 10.82 10.24 -0.78
C GLY A 120 11.95 10.67 0.13
N GLU A 121 12.67 9.73 0.74
CA GLU A 121 13.69 10.02 1.77
C GLU A 121 13.14 10.98 2.83
N THR A 122 11.90 10.74 3.29
CA THR A 122 11.24 11.50 4.34
C THR A 122 11.05 10.64 5.59
N GLU A 123 10.84 11.29 6.73
CA GLU A 123 10.46 10.60 7.99
C GLU A 123 8.93 10.44 8.14
N SER A 124 8.18 10.69 7.07
CA SER A 124 6.71 10.65 7.11
C SER A 124 6.20 9.21 7.02
N ALA A 125 5.00 8.97 7.54
CA ALA A 125 4.32 7.68 7.44
C ALA A 125 2.85 7.89 7.06
N MET A 126 2.29 6.87 6.40
CA MET A 126 0.86 6.82 6.10
C MET A 126 0.08 6.31 7.32
N SER A 127 -1.21 6.62 7.41
CA SER A 127 -2.08 6.18 8.50
C SER A 127 -3.52 5.97 8.03
N GLN A 128 -4.29 5.23 8.82
CA GLN A 128 -5.72 5.05 8.56
C GLN A 128 -6.47 6.39 8.57
N GLU A 129 -6.11 7.30 9.47
CA GLU A 129 -6.73 8.63 9.56
C GLU A 129 -6.58 9.44 8.28
N LEU A 130 -5.41 9.37 7.63
CA LEU A 130 -5.17 10.02 6.35
C LEU A 130 -6.04 9.44 5.23
N LEU A 131 -6.17 8.10 5.18
CA LEU A 131 -7.03 7.43 4.21
C LEU A 131 -8.51 7.79 4.43
N ASP A 132 -8.97 7.75 5.67
CA ASP A 132 -10.35 8.10 6.03
C ASP A 132 -10.67 9.56 5.68
N THR A 133 -9.73 10.47 5.98
CA THR A 133 -9.85 11.89 5.64
C THR A 133 -9.89 12.09 4.12
N ALA A 134 -9.03 11.44 3.36
CA ALA A 134 -9.05 11.50 1.90
C ALA A 134 -10.34 10.92 1.31
N ARG A 135 -10.89 9.84 1.88
CA ARG A 135 -12.19 9.25 1.47
C ARG A 135 -13.36 10.19 1.79
N ALA A 136 -13.32 10.88 2.93
CA ALA A 136 -14.37 11.80 3.34
C ALA A 136 -14.36 13.10 2.51
N THR A 137 -13.18 13.65 2.25
CA THR A 137 -13.01 14.93 1.55
C THR A 137 -13.04 14.79 0.04
N ARG A 138 -12.56 13.66 -0.51
CA ARG A 138 -12.43 13.38 -1.95
C ARG A 138 -11.80 14.57 -2.69
N PRO A 139 -10.54 14.92 -2.37
CA PRO A 139 -9.89 16.12 -2.91
C PRO A 139 -9.94 16.10 -4.44
N SER A 140 -10.25 17.26 -5.04
CA SER A 140 -10.31 17.33 -6.49
C SER A 140 -8.91 17.20 -7.09
N HIS A 141 -8.83 16.77 -8.34
CA HIS A 141 -7.53 16.68 -9.01
C HIS A 141 -6.89 18.06 -9.13
N ALA A 142 -7.69 19.13 -9.19
CA ALA A 142 -7.18 20.50 -9.20
C ALA A 142 -6.54 20.87 -7.86
N ASP A 143 -7.18 20.52 -6.74
CA ASP A 143 -6.64 20.79 -5.40
C ASP A 143 -5.34 20.00 -5.18
N LEU A 144 -5.31 18.71 -5.55
CA LEU A 144 -4.10 17.91 -5.46
C LEU A 144 -2.97 18.48 -6.32
N ARG A 145 -3.25 18.95 -7.55
CA ARG A 145 -2.23 19.63 -8.36
C ARG A 145 -1.74 20.93 -7.72
N ALA A 146 -2.61 21.68 -7.05
CA ALA A 146 -2.27 22.93 -6.39
C ALA A 146 -1.35 22.74 -5.17
N MET A 147 -1.37 21.57 -4.53
CA MET A 147 -0.43 21.22 -3.46
C MET A 147 1.01 21.00 -3.94
N ARG A 148 1.21 20.71 -5.24
CA ARG A 148 2.51 20.28 -5.76
C ARG A 148 3.53 21.43 -5.71
N PRO A 149 4.71 21.24 -5.09
CA PRO A 149 5.78 22.22 -5.12
C PRO A 149 6.31 22.41 -6.55
N ALA A 150 6.79 23.62 -6.83
CA ALA A 150 7.45 23.96 -8.09
C ALA A 150 8.92 23.50 -8.09
N VAL A 151 9.14 22.20 -7.87
CA VAL A 151 10.45 21.54 -7.90
C VAL A 151 10.42 20.35 -8.84
N ASP A 152 11.53 20.16 -9.57
CA ASP A 152 11.75 19.06 -10.52
C ASP A 152 12.32 17.80 -9.86
#